data_AF-A0A1S3CZ26-F1
#
_entry.id   AF-A0A1S3CZ26-F1
#
_cell.length_a   1.000
_cell.length_b   1.000
_cell.length_c   1.000
_cell.angle_alpha   90.00
_cell.angle_beta   90.00
_cell.angle_gamma   90.00
#
_symmetry.space_group_name_H-M   'P 1'
#
loop_
_entity.id
_entity.type
_entity.pdbx_description
1 polymer ?
#
loop_
_entity_poly.entity_id
_entity_poly.type
_entity_poly.pdbx_seq_one_letter_code
_entity_poly.pdbx_strand_id
1 'polypeptide(L)'
;MCWKSVSVLKLSDLNETDTEECVIIGTLFKHQQLKPNILKEISEELKLVPQPQHTHFVSDSDELILEDELQRIPLHGNIDIHNQVTGVVVAIKGTPVGNGKFKVSDVCYATPVFNPRTTLSNNENKQVVFLSGINTAMFQKPILPQLYSLIQLLTGWLGESEDLEEGSHIVRIVIVGNTIRNVPKEKITILSNKDNATQADLEAMDLADRILTDFVSSIEVDLMPGEFDPANTTLPQQPLHPCLFPEASKYSTFHPVTNPYIFEMEGKLLMGTSGQPVSDIAKFSNLSNPLDILEYTLRCGHVAPTAPDTLACYPFYDNDPMIIESCPDVYFTGNQSKFETKTIEIEKDKNVRLISVPDFFSSRTVAILNLSTLECHSLVVEDLTEER
;
A
#
# COMPACT_ATOMS: atom_id res chain seq x y z
N MET A 1 7.91 -0.69 -26.79
CA MET A 1 9.33 -0.90 -26.42
C MET A 1 10.01 0.44 -26.33
N CYS A 2 10.65 0.71 -25.19
CA CYS A 2 11.39 1.96 -24.92
C CYS A 2 12.51 2.21 -25.95
N TRP A 3 13.07 1.15 -26.54
CA TRP A 3 14.15 1.24 -27.53
C TRP A 3 13.80 0.43 -28.78
N LYS A 4 13.83 1.05 -29.97
CA LYS A 4 13.37 0.43 -31.25
C LYS A 4 14.48 -0.25 -32.06
N SER A 5 15.75 -0.09 -31.70
CA SER A 5 16.91 -0.46 -32.52
C SER A 5 18.03 -1.14 -31.75
N VAL A 6 17.72 -1.78 -30.62
CA VAL A 6 18.71 -2.44 -29.73
C VAL A 6 18.30 -3.90 -29.57
N SER A 7 19.25 -4.83 -29.67
CA SER A 7 19.00 -6.26 -29.54
C SER A 7 18.68 -6.64 -28.09
N VAL A 8 17.64 -7.46 -27.91
CA VAL A 8 17.33 -8.10 -26.63
C VAL A 8 18.09 -9.41 -26.54
N LEU A 9 18.90 -9.58 -25.49
CA LEU A 9 19.72 -10.76 -25.24
C LEU A 9 19.37 -11.37 -23.88
N LYS A 10 19.58 -12.69 -23.73
CA LYS A 10 19.59 -13.36 -22.42
C LYS A 10 20.95 -13.14 -21.75
N LEU A 11 21.03 -13.29 -20.42
CA LEU A 11 22.32 -13.16 -19.73
C LEU A 11 23.32 -14.21 -20.24
N SER A 12 22.85 -15.42 -20.53
CA SER A 12 23.67 -16.52 -21.07
C SER A 12 24.37 -16.22 -22.40
N ASP A 13 23.85 -15.26 -23.16
CA ASP A 13 24.30 -14.95 -24.51
C ASP A 13 25.30 -13.77 -24.54
N LEU A 14 25.59 -13.18 -23.37
CA LEU A 14 26.55 -12.09 -23.23
C LEU A 14 27.98 -12.61 -23.33
N ASN A 15 28.77 -12.09 -24.29
CA ASN A 15 30.21 -12.27 -24.26
C ASN A 15 30.88 -11.02 -23.66
N GLU A 16 31.90 -11.23 -22.83
CA GLU A 16 32.68 -10.13 -22.23
C GLU A 16 33.43 -9.26 -23.25
N THR A 17 33.57 -9.75 -24.48
CA THR A 17 34.19 -9.04 -25.60
C THR A 17 33.20 -8.19 -26.40
N ASP A 18 31.90 -8.35 -26.17
CA ASP A 18 30.87 -7.62 -26.89
C ASP A 18 30.83 -6.17 -26.38
N THR A 19 31.10 -5.23 -27.28
CA THR A 19 31.07 -3.79 -26.95
C THR A 19 29.77 -3.12 -27.41
N GLU A 20 28.87 -3.88 -28.03
CA GLU A 20 27.58 -3.39 -28.52
C GLU A 20 26.57 -3.22 -27.39
N GLU A 21 25.75 -2.18 -27.48
CA GLU A 21 24.63 -2.00 -26.56
C GLU A 21 23.58 -3.09 -26.77
N CYS A 22 23.13 -3.69 -25.68
CA CYS A 22 22.06 -4.67 -25.66
C CYS A 22 21.03 -4.33 -24.57
N VAL A 23 19.89 -5.00 -24.66
CA VAL A 23 18.83 -4.96 -23.65
C VAL A 23 18.72 -6.32 -23.00
N ILE A 24 18.68 -6.33 -21.67
CA ILE A 24 18.46 -7.54 -20.87
C ILE A 24 17.21 -7.32 -20.03
N ILE A 25 16.37 -8.34 -19.94
CA ILE A 25 15.18 -8.33 -19.09
C ILE A 25 15.41 -9.32 -17.96
N GLY A 26 15.18 -8.89 -16.73
CA GLY A 26 15.35 -9.73 -15.55
C GLY A 26 14.76 -9.10 -14.31
N THR A 27 14.96 -9.77 -13.19
CA THR A 27 14.49 -9.34 -11.87
C THR A 27 15.64 -8.74 -11.08
N LEU A 28 15.41 -7.57 -10.49
CA LEU A 28 16.39 -6.95 -9.61
C LEU A 28 16.48 -7.70 -8.29
N PHE A 29 17.69 -7.99 -7.86
CA PHE A 29 18.02 -8.45 -6.53
C PHE A 29 18.98 -7.44 -5.89
N LYS A 30 18.57 -6.85 -4.77
CA LYS A 30 19.39 -5.91 -4.01
C LYS A 30 20.07 -6.66 -2.88
N HIS A 31 21.38 -6.80 -2.96
CA HIS A 31 22.17 -7.37 -1.89
C HIS A 31 22.44 -6.30 -0.83
N GLN A 32 21.74 -6.41 0.30
CA GLN A 32 21.82 -5.45 1.40
C GLN A 32 22.51 -6.06 2.61
N GLN A 33 23.57 -5.42 3.10
CA GLN A 33 24.35 -5.95 4.23
C GLN A 33 23.60 -5.88 5.56
N LEU A 34 22.79 -4.83 5.74
CA LEU A 34 22.03 -4.56 6.97
C LEU A 34 20.71 -5.33 7.04
N LYS A 35 20.24 -5.90 5.92
CA LYS A 35 18.98 -6.64 5.86
C LYS A 35 19.00 -7.82 6.86
N PRO A 36 17.94 -8.00 7.67
CA PRO A 36 17.87 -9.07 8.66
C PRO A 36 17.96 -10.44 7.98
N ASN A 37 18.60 -11.37 8.66
CA ASN A 37 18.84 -12.71 8.15
C ASN A 37 18.52 -13.72 9.26
N ILE A 38 17.47 -14.50 9.03
CA ILE A 38 16.97 -15.50 9.98
C ILE A 38 18.09 -16.48 10.41
N LEU A 39 19.01 -16.87 9.51
CA LEU A 39 20.12 -17.76 9.86
C LEU A 39 21.15 -17.09 10.78
N LYS A 40 21.40 -15.79 10.58
CA LYS A 40 22.24 -15.01 11.50
C LYS A 40 21.56 -14.86 12.85
N GLU A 41 20.27 -14.52 12.86
CA GLU A 41 19.47 -14.41 14.08
C GLU A 41 19.46 -15.72 14.87
N ILE A 42 19.15 -16.86 14.25
CA ILE A 42 19.18 -18.17 14.93
C ILE A 42 20.60 -18.51 15.45
N SER A 43 21.64 -18.20 14.67
CA SER A 43 23.03 -18.42 15.10
C SER A 43 23.45 -17.53 16.28
N GLU A 44 22.82 -16.37 16.43
CA GLU A 44 23.13 -15.35 17.44
C GLU A 44 22.18 -15.38 18.63
N GLU A 45 20.97 -15.95 18.52
CA GLU A 45 20.14 -16.29 19.67
C GLU A 45 20.88 -17.26 20.61
N LEU A 46 21.78 -18.08 20.06
CA LEU A 46 22.74 -18.89 20.84
C LEU A 46 23.82 -18.06 21.54
N LYS A 47 24.01 -16.79 21.16
CA LYS A 47 24.99 -15.84 21.67
C LYS A 47 24.27 -14.55 22.13
N LEU A 48 23.67 -14.60 23.32
CA LEU A 48 23.07 -13.58 24.23
C LEU A 48 23.19 -12.04 23.99
N VAL A 49 23.75 -11.53 22.90
CA VAL A 49 23.95 -10.11 22.63
C VAL A 49 22.76 -9.60 21.81
N PRO A 50 22.01 -8.62 22.32
CA PRO A 50 20.93 -8.01 21.56
C PRO A 50 21.50 -7.26 20.35
N GLN A 51 21.00 -7.59 19.15
CA GLN A 51 21.28 -6.84 17.93
C GLN A 51 20.60 -5.46 17.97
N PRO A 52 21.23 -4.41 17.41
CA PRO A 52 20.59 -3.12 17.25
C PRO A 52 19.36 -3.23 16.34
N GLN A 53 18.24 -2.67 16.77
CA GLN A 53 17.02 -2.62 15.97
C GLN A 53 17.20 -1.60 14.84
N HIS A 54 17.49 -2.08 13.64
CA HIS A 54 17.51 -1.25 12.44
C HIS A 54 16.08 -1.03 11.94
N THR A 55 15.72 0.23 11.69
CA THR A 55 14.44 0.61 11.06
C THR A 55 14.58 0.91 9.57
N HIS A 56 15.82 1.07 9.09
CA HIS A 56 16.20 1.22 7.69
C HIS A 56 17.41 0.34 7.38
N PHE A 57 17.42 -0.29 6.20
CA PHE A 57 18.39 -1.33 5.84
C PHE A 57 19.25 -0.98 4.61
N VAL A 58 19.21 0.28 4.17
CA VAL A 58 20.01 0.77 3.05
C VAL A 58 21.43 1.10 3.51
N SER A 59 22.43 0.72 2.71
CA SER A 59 23.83 1.03 2.93
C SER A 59 24.54 1.46 1.64
N ASP A 60 25.63 2.23 1.77
CA ASP A 60 26.52 2.58 0.65
C ASP A 60 27.24 1.35 0.06
N SER A 61 27.26 0.23 0.79
CA SER A 61 27.82 -1.05 0.35
C SER A 61 26.81 -1.95 -0.36
N ASP A 62 25.56 -1.49 -0.54
CA ASP A 62 24.53 -2.27 -1.22
C ASP A 62 24.89 -2.46 -2.70
N GLU A 63 24.63 -3.65 -3.23
CA GLU A 63 24.87 -3.99 -4.63
C GLU A 63 23.56 -4.38 -5.32
N LEU A 64 23.40 -3.94 -6.57
CA LEU A 64 22.25 -4.32 -7.38
C LEU A 64 22.66 -5.37 -8.41
N ILE A 65 21.91 -6.46 -8.47
CA ILE A 65 22.18 -7.61 -9.33
C ILE A 65 20.93 -7.83 -10.19
N LEU A 66 21.12 -8.06 -11.48
CA LEU A 66 20.06 -8.51 -12.37
C LEU A 66 20.09 -10.03 -12.44
N GLU A 67 18.95 -10.65 -12.20
CA GLU A 67 18.77 -12.11 -12.26
C GLU A 67 17.87 -12.49 -13.43
N ASP A 68 18.27 -13.52 -14.17
CA ASP A 68 17.38 -14.25 -15.08
C ASP A 68 17.23 -15.71 -14.59
N GLU A 69 16.63 -16.57 -15.42
CA GLU A 69 16.41 -17.98 -15.08
C GLU A 69 17.69 -18.78 -14.82
N LEU A 70 18.85 -18.35 -15.35
CA LEU A 70 20.08 -19.14 -15.39
C LEU A 70 21.27 -18.46 -14.71
N GLN A 71 21.31 -17.13 -14.70
CA GLN A 71 22.50 -16.36 -14.35
C GLN A 71 22.16 -15.07 -13.60
N ARG A 72 23.21 -14.46 -13.05
CA ARG A 72 23.15 -13.21 -12.31
C ARG A 72 24.30 -12.33 -12.73
N ILE A 73 24.05 -11.03 -12.91
CA ILE A 73 25.08 -10.06 -13.26
C ILE A 73 24.98 -8.80 -12.38
N PRO A 74 26.07 -8.36 -11.72
CA PRO A 74 26.09 -7.10 -11.00
C PRO A 74 25.93 -5.91 -11.94
N LEU A 75 25.12 -4.93 -11.50
CA LEU A 75 24.81 -3.72 -12.23
C LEU A 75 25.61 -2.53 -11.68
N HIS A 76 26.02 -1.63 -12.57
CA HIS A 76 26.52 -0.31 -12.19
C HIS A 76 26.22 0.72 -13.30
N GLY A 77 26.43 2.00 -13.04
CA GLY A 77 26.22 3.06 -14.05
C GLY A 77 24.96 3.87 -13.76
N ASN A 78 24.14 4.11 -14.77
CA ASN A 78 22.97 4.98 -14.68
C ASN A 78 21.75 4.27 -14.06
N ILE A 79 21.90 3.80 -12.82
CA ILE A 79 20.83 3.20 -12.03
C ILE A 79 21.05 3.53 -10.55
N ASP A 80 20.01 4.05 -9.90
CA ASP A 80 20.07 4.43 -8.50
C ASP A 80 19.82 3.22 -7.59
N ILE A 81 20.92 2.61 -7.13
CA ILE A 81 20.91 1.41 -6.27
C ILE A 81 20.07 1.63 -5.01
N HIS A 82 20.11 2.83 -4.43
CA HIS A 82 19.47 3.09 -3.14
C HIS A 82 17.96 3.23 -3.26
N ASN A 83 17.46 3.67 -4.41
CA ASN A 83 16.03 3.79 -4.69
C ASN A 83 15.41 2.54 -5.34
N GLN A 84 16.21 1.53 -5.69
CA GLN A 84 15.70 0.22 -6.11
C GLN A 84 15.44 -0.70 -4.92
N VAL A 85 14.54 -1.67 -5.14
CA VAL A 85 14.25 -2.78 -4.22
C VAL A 85 14.35 -4.13 -4.96
N THR A 86 14.48 -5.21 -4.19
CA THR A 86 14.43 -6.58 -4.72
C THR A 86 13.04 -6.88 -5.29
N GLY A 87 12.99 -7.69 -6.35
CA GLY A 87 11.79 -8.27 -6.96
C GLY A 87 11.19 -7.47 -8.11
N VAL A 88 11.75 -6.29 -8.44
CA VAL A 88 11.28 -5.51 -9.60
C VAL A 88 11.76 -6.14 -10.90
N VAL A 89 10.82 -6.42 -11.81
CA VAL A 89 11.11 -6.84 -13.17
C VAL A 89 11.36 -5.61 -14.05
N VAL A 90 12.53 -5.56 -14.68
CA VAL A 90 12.96 -4.41 -15.49
C VAL A 90 13.63 -4.85 -16.78
N ALA A 91 13.55 -4.00 -17.80
CA ALA A 91 14.41 -4.06 -18.96
C ALA A 91 15.54 -3.03 -18.78
N ILE A 92 16.78 -3.48 -18.91
CA ILE A 92 17.98 -2.67 -18.73
C ILE A 92 18.73 -2.61 -20.05
N LYS A 93 19.04 -1.40 -20.50
CA LYS A 93 19.90 -1.15 -21.65
C LYS A 93 21.31 -0.84 -21.18
N GLY A 94 22.31 -1.42 -21.84
CA GLY A 94 23.70 -1.15 -21.50
C GLY A 94 24.69 -2.02 -22.26
N THR A 95 25.91 -2.09 -21.74
CA THR A 95 27.01 -2.89 -22.30
C THR A 95 27.64 -3.76 -21.22
N PRO A 96 28.01 -5.01 -21.52
CA PRO A 96 28.85 -5.78 -20.61
C PRO A 96 30.22 -5.10 -20.49
N VAL A 97 30.80 -5.16 -19.30
CA VAL A 97 32.12 -4.63 -18.98
C VAL A 97 32.98 -5.77 -18.47
N GLY A 98 34.30 -5.69 -18.69
CA GLY A 98 35.25 -6.64 -18.12
C GLY A 98 35.03 -6.82 -16.60
N ASN A 99 35.31 -8.04 -16.11
CA ASN A 99 35.04 -8.53 -14.74
C ASN A 99 33.59 -8.94 -14.47
N GLY A 100 32.84 -9.37 -15.49
CA GLY A 100 31.49 -9.92 -15.32
C GLY A 100 30.47 -8.93 -14.75
N LYS A 101 30.57 -7.64 -15.11
CA LYS A 101 29.62 -6.59 -14.69
C LYS A 101 28.88 -6.00 -15.88
N PHE A 102 27.71 -5.43 -15.63
CA PHE A 102 26.92 -4.75 -16.66
C PHE A 102 26.82 -3.25 -16.39
N LYS A 103 27.23 -2.43 -17.36
CA LYS A 103 27.11 -0.96 -17.26
C LYS A 103 25.79 -0.52 -17.86
N VAL A 104 24.89 -0.07 -17.00
CA VAL A 104 23.56 0.45 -17.34
C VAL A 104 23.68 1.84 -17.95
N SER A 105 23.06 2.02 -19.12
CA SER A 105 22.85 3.33 -19.75
C SER A 105 21.43 3.83 -19.53
N ASP A 106 20.42 2.95 -19.56
CA ASP A 106 19.01 3.32 -19.42
C ASP A 106 18.16 2.16 -18.86
N VAL A 107 17.01 2.48 -18.25
CA VAL A 107 16.11 1.52 -17.60
C VAL A 107 14.68 1.74 -18.06
N CYS A 108 13.96 0.65 -18.35
CA CYS A 108 12.58 0.65 -18.79
C CYS A 108 11.78 -0.30 -17.90
N TYR A 109 10.71 0.22 -17.28
CA TYR A 109 9.84 -0.54 -16.39
C TYR A 109 8.59 -1.05 -17.10
N ALA A 110 7.93 -2.05 -16.51
CA ALA A 110 6.67 -2.62 -16.99
C ALA A 110 5.45 -1.77 -16.60
N THR A 111 5.52 -0.44 -16.81
CA THR A 111 4.44 0.48 -16.46
C THR A 111 3.12 0.07 -17.14
N PRO A 112 2.00 -0.02 -16.41
CA PRO A 112 0.74 -0.52 -16.94
C PRO A 112 0.09 0.50 -17.88
N VAL A 113 -0.72 -0.02 -18.81
CA VAL A 113 -1.44 0.78 -19.79
C VAL A 113 -2.89 1.04 -19.37
N PHE A 114 -3.45 2.16 -19.82
CA PHE A 114 -4.87 2.45 -19.62
C PHE A 114 -5.71 1.61 -20.58
N ASN A 115 -6.61 0.82 -20.00
CA ASN A 115 -7.62 0.09 -20.76
C ASN A 115 -8.85 0.99 -21.03
N PRO A 116 -9.49 0.88 -22.22
CA PRO A 116 -10.70 1.63 -22.50
C PRO A 116 -11.80 1.28 -21.49
N ARG A 117 -12.31 2.30 -20.78
CA ARG A 117 -13.45 2.18 -19.84
C ARG A 117 -14.62 3.00 -20.34
N THR A 118 -15.84 2.59 -19.99
CA THR A 118 -17.05 3.35 -20.35
C THR A 118 -17.10 4.60 -19.48
N THR A 119 -16.83 5.76 -20.07
CA THR A 119 -17.03 7.02 -19.37
C THR A 119 -18.52 7.27 -19.20
N LEU A 120 -19.03 7.16 -17.98
CA LEU A 120 -20.39 7.59 -17.67
C LEU A 120 -20.41 9.12 -17.70
N SER A 121 -21.26 9.69 -18.55
CA SER A 121 -21.39 11.13 -18.75
C SER A 121 -22.27 11.80 -17.69
N ASN A 122 -22.29 11.28 -16.46
CA ASN A 122 -23.02 11.90 -15.37
C ASN A 122 -22.11 12.91 -14.69
N ASN A 123 -22.42 14.20 -14.85
CA ASN A 123 -21.82 15.32 -14.12
C ASN A 123 -22.28 15.38 -12.65
N GLU A 124 -22.64 14.24 -12.07
CA GLU A 124 -23.01 14.20 -10.65
C GLU A 124 -21.72 14.31 -9.84
N ASN A 125 -21.69 15.26 -8.92
CA ASN A 125 -20.55 15.56 -8.08
C ASN A 125 -20.37 14.47 -7.01
N LYS A 126 -20.12 13.21 -7.40
CA LYS A 126 -20.02 12.08 -6.46
C LYS A 126 -18.66 12.03 -5.79
N GLN A 127 -18.66 11.76 -4.49
CA GLN A 127 -17.47 11.72 -3.64
C GLN A 127 -17.29 10.37 -2.94
N VAL A 128 -16.03 9.95 -2.79
CA VAL A 128 -15.63 8.77 -2.03
C VAL A 128 -14.74 9.20 -0.87
N VAL A 129 -15.04 8.73 0.33
CA VAL A 129 -14.22 8.98 1.53
C VAL A 129 -13.29 7.80 1.77
N PHE A 130 -12.01 8.06 1.98
CA PHE A 130 -11.04 7.09 2.45
C PHE A 130 -10.69 7.36 3.91
N LEU A 131 -10.90 6.35 4.75
CA LEU A 131 -10.61 6.35 6.17
C LEU A 131 -9.67 5.18 6.47
N SER A 132 -8.61 5.37 7.26
CA SER A 132 -7.70 4.27 7.63
C SER A 132 -7.29 4.36 9.08
N GLY A 133 -6.85 3.27 9.69
CA GLY A 133 -6.28 3.31 11.05
C GLY A 133 -7.27 3.80 12.10
N ILE A 134 -8.48 3.24 12.15
CA ILE A 134 -9.47 3.52 13.22
C ILE A 134 -8.94 2.99 14.56
N ASN A 135 -8.32 1.80 14.55
CA ASN A 135 -7.62 1.18 15.66
C ASN A 135 -8.47 0.98 16.94
N THR A 136 -9.53 0.18 16.83
CA THR A 136 -10.50 0.04 17.93
C THR A 136 -9.95 -0.50 19.24
N ALA A 137 -8.89 -1.29 19.18
CA ALA A 137 -8.20 -1.85 20.33
C ALA A 137 -7.52 -0.81 21.22
N MET A 138 -7.28 0.41 20.72
CA MET A 138 -6.58 1.47 21.45
C MET A 138 -7.52 2.57 21.96
N PHE A 139 -8.84 2.41 21.85
CA PHE A 139 -9.85 3.42 22.22
C PHE A 139 -10.04 3.66 23.73
N GLN A 140 -9.15 3.16 24.60
CA GLN A 140 -9.01 3.71 25.96
C GLN A 140 -8.41 5.14 25.98
N LYS A 141 -8.19 5.76 24.80
CA LYS A 141 -7.70 7.13 24.56
C LYS A 141 -8.79 8.06 24.01
N PRO A 142 -8.68 9.41 24.13
CA PRO A 142 -9.78 10.37 23.96
C PRO A 142 -10.23 10.66 22.51
N ILE A 143 -10.08 9.72 21.57
CA ILE A 143 -10.36 9.93 20.13
C ILE A 143 -11.81 9.54 19.72
N LEU A 144 -12.57 8.89 20.61
CA LEU A 144 -13.95 8.48 20.32
C LEU A 144 -14.88 9.64 19.94
N PRO A 145 -14.87 10.81 20.63
CA PRO A 145 -15.72 11.94 20.27
C PRO A 145 -15.51 12.41 18.82
N GLN A 146 -14.26 12.49 18.36
CA GLN A 146 -13.87 12.94 17.03
C GLN A 146 -14.33 11.93 15.98
N LEU A 147 -14.22 10.63 16.27
CA LEU A 147 -14.77 9.60 15.39
C LEU A 147 -16.30 9.70 15.30
N TYR A 148 -17.00 9.91 16.42
CA TYR A 148 -18.45 10.11 16.38
C TYR A 148 -18.86 11.40 15.67
N SER A 149 -18.11 12.49 15.81
CA SER A 149 -18.33 13.73 15.04
C SER A 149 -18.15 13.47 13.54
N LEU A 150 -17.12 12.72 13.15
CA LEU A 150 -16.93 12.30 11.75
C LEU A 150 -18.13 11.47 11.27
N ILE A 151 -18.54 10.46 12.03
CA ILE A 151 -19.69 9.62 11.70
C ILE A 151 -20.92 10.49 11.49
N GLN A 152 -21.24 11.38 12.43
CA GLN A 152 -22.41 12.26 12.36
C GLN A 152 -22.34 13.21 11.16
N LEU A 153 -21.16 13.76 10.84
CA LEU A 153 -20.99 14.61 9.67
C LEU A 153 -21.22 13.81 8.38
N LEU A 154 -20.54 12.67 8.23
CA LEU A 154 -20.64 11.84 7.03
C LEU A 154 -22.04 11.26 6.85
N THR A 155 -22.76 10.96 7.92
CA THR A 155 -24.13 10.43 7.86
C THR A 155 -25.21 11.52 7.82
N GLY A 156 -24.83 12.80 7.82
CA GLY A 156 -25.76 13.94 7.68
C GLY A 156 -26.52 14.34 8.95
N TRP A 157 -26.02 13.97 10.12
CA TRP A 157 -26.57 14.37 11.43
C TRP A 157 -25.92 15.63 12.02
N LEU A 158 -24.73 15.99 11.54
CA LEU A 158 -23.97 17.17 11.98
C LEU A 158 -23.69 18.09 10.78
N GLY A 159 -23.82 19.40 10.99
CA GLY A 159 -23.55 20.42 9.97
C GLY A 159 -24.75 21.34 9.70
N GLU A 160 -24.49 22.45 9.01
CA GLU A 160 -25.51 23.36 8.48
C GLU A 160 -25.96 22.93 7.06
N SER A 161 -26.87 23.68 6.44
CA SER A 161 -27.40 23.33 5.12
C SER A 161 -26.33 23.17 4.03
N GLU A 162 -25.23 23.94 4.11
CA GLU A 162 -24.10 23.82 3.17
C GLU A 162 -23.33 22.52 3.39
N ASP A 163 -23.03 22.16 4.64
CA ASP A 163 -22.35 20.90 4.99
C ASP A 163 -23.19 19.68 4.61
N LEU A 164 -24.51 19.75 4.79
CA LEU A 164 -25.44 18.69 4.41
C LEU A 164 -25.53 18.52 2.89
N GLU A 165 -25.48 19.62 2.14
CA GLU A 165 -25.39 19.58 0.68
C GLU A 165 -24.08 18.93 0.24
N GLU A 166 -22.94 19.30 0.82
CA GLU A 166 -21.66 18.68 0.53
C GLU A 166 -21.65 17.19 0.91
N GLY A 167 -22.13 16.83 2.10
CA GLY A 167 -22.23 15.44 2.56
C GLY A 167 -23.16 14.58 1.69
N SER A 168 -24.20 15.16 1.08
CA SER A 168 -25.13 14.41 0.20
C SER A 168 -24.48 13.85 -1.07
N HIS A 169 -23.30 14.37 -1.43
CA HIS A 169 -22.50 13.92 -2.55
C HIS A 169 -21.64 12.69 -2.22
N ILE A 170 -21.48 12.36 -0.95
CA ILE A 170 -20.70 11.22 -0.48
C ILE A 170 -21.50 9.95 -0.72
N VAL A 171 -21.01 9.12 -1.64
CA VAL A 171 -21.70 7.92 -2.10
C VAL A 171 -21.11 6.63 -1.53
N ARG A 172 -19.85 6.67 -1.06
CA ARG A 172 -19.16 5.50 -0.54
C ARG A 172 -18.03 5.86 0.43
N ILE A 173 -17.85 5.03 1.44
CA ILE A 173 -16.71 5.07 2.37
C ILE A 173 -15.86 3.82 2.14
N VAL A 174 -14.56 3.99 1.93
CA VAL A 174 -13.58 2.91 1.86
C VAL A 174 -12.71 2.96 3.11
N ILE A 175 -12.82 1.94 3.96
CA ILE A 175 -12.01 1.80 5.16
C ILE A 175 -10.77 0.97 4.83
N VAL A 176 -9.61 1.61 4.81
CA VAL A 176 -8.34 1.11 4.28
C VAL A 176 -7.47 0.49 5.37
N GLY A 177 -7.98 -0.57 6.00
CA GLY A 177 -7.24 -1.39 6.97
C GLY A 177 -6.97 -0.75 8.34
N ASN A 178 -6.49 -1.60 9.25
CA ASN A 178 -6.20 -1.30 10.66
C ASN A 178 -7.43 -0.75 11.40
N THR A 179 -8.58 -1.38 11.14
CA THR A 179 -9.85 -0.99 11.77
C THR A 179 -9.85 -1.38 13.24
N ILE A 180 -9.38 -2.59 13.55
CA ILE A 180 -9.36 -3.13 14.91
C ILE A 180 -8.02 -2.85 15.56
N ARG A 181 -6.91 -3.05 14.85
CA ARG A 181 -5.57 -2.93 15.43
C ARG A 181 -4.52 -2.51 14.42
N ASN A 182 -3.59 -1.66 14.84
CA ASN A 182 -2.44 -1.22 14.03
C ASN A 182 -1.06 -1.63 14.59
N VAL A 183 -1.04 -2.42 15.67
CA VAL A 183 0.18 -2.97 16.29
C VAL A 183 0.05 -4.48 16.47
N PRO A 184 1.14 -5.26 16.49
CA PRO A 184 1.05 -6.68 16.79
C PRO A 184 0.48 -6.89 18.20
N LYS A 185 -0.27 -7.99 18.39
CA LYS A 185 -0.61 -8.44 19.76
C LYS A 185 0.70 -8.72 20.50
N GLU A 186 0.85 -8.17 21.70
CA GLU A 186 1.98 -8.53 22.55
C GLU A 186 2.03 -10.06 22.67
N LYS A 187 3.22 -10.65 22.44
CA LYS A 187 3.41 -12.08 22.67
C LYS A 187 3.10 -12.30 24.15
N ILE A 188 1.97 -12.98 24.42
CA ILE A 188 1.56 -13.38 25.77
C ILE A 188 2.70 -14.20 26.37
N THR A 189 3.57 -13.55 27.15
CA THR A 189 4.50 -14.24 28.02
C THR A 189 3.65 -15.03 28.99
N ILE A 190 4.08 -16.24 29.35
CA ILE A 190 3.36 -17.24 30.17
C ILE A 190 2.85 -16.67 31.52
N LEU A 191 3.31 -15.46 31.90
CA LEU A 191 2.99 -14.73 33.13
C LEU A 191 1.91 -13.64 32.97
N SER A 192 1.39 -13.37 31.76
CA SER A 192 0.33 -12.39 31.54
C SER A 192 -1.06 -13.05 31.65
N ASN A 193 -1.97 -12.41 32.38
CA ASN A 193 -3.35 -12.90 32.61
C ASN A 193 -4.09 -13.01 31.28
N LYS A 194 -4.21 -14.24 30.75
CA LYS A 194 -4.85 -14.56 29.46
C LYS A 194 -6.28 -13.99 29.34
N ASP A 195 -7.03 -13.95 30.44
CA ASP A 195 -8.45 -13.58 30.44
C ASP A 195 -8.69 -12.09 30.11
N ASN A 196 -7.81 -11.19 30.57
CA ASN A 196 -7.97 -9.75 30.34
C ASN A 196 -7.64 -9.33 28.90
N ALA A 197 -6.63 -9.96 28.29
CA ALA A 197 -6.23 -9.66 26.91
C ALA A 197 -7.31 -10.09 25.91
N THR A 198 -7.95 -11.25 26.15
CA THR A 198 -9.08 -11.72 25.34
C THR A 198 -10.31 -10.83 25.50
N GLN A 199 -10.56 -10.27 26.69
CA GLN A 199 -11.69 -9.38 26.90
C GLN A 199 -11.52 -8.05 26.15
N ALA A 200 -10.33 -7.44 26.19
CA ALA A 200 -10.06 -6.20 25.48
C ALA A 200 -10.20 -6.35 23.95
N ASP A 201 -9.78 -7.50 23.40
CA ASP A 201 -9.98 -7.81 21.98
C ASP A 201 -11.46 -7.92 21.61
N LEU A 202 -12.28 -8.54 22.47
CA LEU A 202 -13.72 -8.65 22.25
C LEU A 202 -14.42 -7.28 22.31
N GLU A 203 -14.04 -6.43 23.27
CA GLU A 203 -14.56 -5.06 23.39
C GLU A 203 -14.18 -4.21 22.18
N ALA A 204 -12.96 -4.38 21.65
CA ALA A 204 -12.51 -3.71 20.44
C ALA A 204 -13.31 -4.14 19.20
N MET A 205 -13.63 -5.43 19.08
CA MET A 205 -14.46 -5.96 17.99
C MET A 205 -15.90 -5.48 18.09
N ASP A 206 -16.49 -5.49 19.29
CA ASP A 206 -17.84 -4.96 19.53
C ASP A 206 -17.95 -3.48 19.16
N LEU A 207 -16.94 -2.69 19.55
CA LEU A 207 -16.88 -1.28 19.19
C LEU A 207 -16.70 -1.08 17.68
N ALA A 208 -15.89 -1.90 17.02
CA ALA A 208 -15.75 -1.88 15.56
C ALA A 208 -17.10 -2.14 14.87
N ASP A 209 -17.83 -3.17 15.30
CA ASP A 209 -19.15 -3.51 14.76
C ASP A 209 -20.15 -2.36 14.93
N ARG A 210 -20.18 -1.70 16.10
CA ARG A 210 -21.03 -0.54 16.34
C ARG A 210 -20.69 0.65 15.43
N ILE A 211 -19.41 1.02 15.34
CA ILE A 211 -18.95 2.11 14.47
C ILE A 211 -19.30 1.82 12.99
N LEU A 212 -19.05 0.59 12.55
CA LEU A 212 -19.38 0.18 11.18
C LEU A 212 -20.89 0.22 10.96
N THR A 213 -21.69 -0.23 11.92
CA THR A 213 -23.15 -0.18 11.90
C THR A 213 -23.67 1.25 11.69
N ASP A 214 -23.09 2.22 12.41
CA ASP A 214 -23.47 3.63 12.27
C ASP A 214 -23.24 4.14 10.84
N PHE A 215 -22.10 3.79 10.21
CA PHE A 215 -21.84 4.13 8.81
C PHE A 215 -22.77 3.41 7.83
N VAL A 216 -22.86 2.08 7.92
CA VAL A 216 -23.58 1.25 6.92
C VAL A 216 -25.09 1.48 6.97
N SER A 217 -25.60 2.03 8.06
CA SER A 217 -27.02 2.41 8.16
C SER A 217 -27.43 3.51 7.17
N SER A 218 -26.47 4.28 6.64
CA SER A 218 -26.72 5.42 5.75
C SER A 218 -25.96 5.34 4.43
N ILE A 219 -24.71 4.87 4.43
CA ILE A 219 -23.79 4.92 3.27
C ILE A 219 -23.18 3.54 2.98
N GLU A 220 -22.83 3.27 1.73
CA GLU A 220 -22.07 2.06 1.37
C GLU A 220 -20.64 2.09 1.94
N VAL A 221 -20.22 0.99 2.58
CA VAL A 221 -18.91 0.88 3.21
C VAL A 221 -18.16 -0.36 2.69
N ASP A 222 -17.02 -0.11 2.06
CA ASP A 222 -16.08 -1.16 1.68
C ASP A 222 -14.98 -1.26 2.76
N LEU A 223 -14.86 -2.41 3.43
CA LEU A 223 -13.93 -2.64 4.55
C LEU A 223 -12.76 -3.52 4.13
N MET A 224 -11.56 -2.94 4.04
CA MET A 224 -10.31 -3.65 3.79
C MET A 224 -9.65 -4.11 5.10
N PRO A 225 -9.01 -5.30 5.14
CA PRO A 225 -8.18 -5.71 6.27
C PRO A 225 -6.83 -4.98 6.29
N GLY A 226 -6.30 -4.71 7.48
CA GLY A 226 -4.93 -4.23 7.71
C GLY A 226 -3.96 -5.32 8.19
N GLU A 227 -2.73 -4.94 8.51
CA GLU A 227 -1.64 -5.86 8.87
C GLU A 227 -1.92 -6.66 10.16
N PHE A 228 -2.57 -6.01 11.14
CA PHE A 228 -2.83 -6.60 12.46
C PHE A 228 -4.32 -6.80 12.76
N ASP A 229 -5.18 -6.59 11.76
CA ASP A 229 -6.58 -7.00 11.82
C ASP A 229 -6.68 -8.55 11.81
N PRO A 230 -7.79 -9.14 12.26
CA PRO A 230 -7.98 -10.60 12.35
C PRO A 230 -8.23 -11.25 10.97
N ALA A 231 -7.34 -10.98 10.01
CA ALA A 231 -7.24 -11.60 8.69
C ALA A 231 -5.95 -12.44 8.59
N ASN A 232 -5.69 -13.06 7.44
CA ASN A 232 -4.40 -13.64 7.17
C ASN A 232 -3.29 -12.56 7.06
N THR A 233 -2.08 -12.90 7.50
CA THR A 233 -0.93 -11.97 7.49
C THR A 233 -0.32 -11.79 6.10
N THR A 234 -0.37 -12.83 5.26
CA THR A 234 0.23 -12.80 3.92
C THR A 234 -0.62 -11.99 2.93
N LEU A 235 0.00 -11.26 2.01
CA LEU A 235 -0.70 -10.70 0.86
C LEU A 235 -1.01 -11.79 -0.19
N PRO A 236 -2.15 -11.71 -0.90
CA PRO A 236 -3.31 -10.85 -0.61
C PRO A 236 -4.05 -11.29 0.66
N GLN A 237 -4.50 -10.33 1.45
CA GLN A 237 -5.34 -10.57 2.63
C GLN A 237 -6.80 -10.77 2.19
N GLN A 238 -7.42 -11.80 2.73
CA GLN A 238 -8.83 -12.13 2.51
C GLN A 238 -9.74 -11.18 3.30
N PRO A 239 -11.00 -11.00 2.86
CA PRO A 239 -11.94 -10.15 3.58
C PRO A 239 -12.15 -10.59 5.03
N LEU A 240 -12.37 -9.61 5.91
CA LEU A 240 -12.71 -9.90 7.30
C LEU A 240 -14.04 -10.66 7.37
N HIS A 241 -14.08 -11.72 8.19
CA HIS A 241 -15.23 -12.60 8.23
C HIS A 241 -16.44 -11.88 8.86
N PRO A 242 -17.65 -11.93 8.25
CA PRO A 242 -18.85 -11.25 8.76
C PRO A 242 -19.24 -11.60 10.21
N CYS A 243 -18.80 -12.75 10.74
CA CYS A 243 -19.04 -13.09 12.15
C CYS A 243 -18.40 -12.13 13.15
N LEU A 244 -17.40 -11.35 12.71
CA LEU A 244 -16.79 -10.30 13.53
C LEU A 244 -17.71 -9.07 13.67
N PHE A 245 -18.71 -8.96 12.80
CA PHE A 245 -19.58 -7.78 12.66
C PHE A 245 -21.06 -8.18 12.60
N PRO A 246 -21.63 -8.76 13.67
CA PRO A 246 -22.99 -9.28 13.67
C PRO A 246 -24.07 -8.22 13.37
N GLU A 247 -23.87 -6.96 13.75
CA GLU A 247 -24.83 -5.87 13.47
C GLU A 247 -24.61 -5.26 12.09
N ALA A 248 -23.36 -4.90 11.73
CA ALA A 248 -23.08 -4.27 10.44
C ALA A 248 -23.39 -5.22 9.26
N SER A 249 -23.15 -6.52 9.42
CA SER A 249 -23.40 -7.53 8.39
C SER A 249 -24.88 -7.76 8.06
N LYS A 250 -25.81 -7.15 8.81
CA LYS A 250 -27.24 -7.18 8.49
C LYS A 250 -27.60 -6.22 7.36
N TYR A 251 -26.76 -5.22 7.09
CA TYR A 251 -27.00 -4.20 6.08
C TYR A 251 -26.39 -4.63 4.74
N SER A 252 -27.14 -4.44 3.65
CA SER A 252 -26.66 -4.74 2.29
C SER A 252 -25.58 -3.78 1.78
N THR A 253 -25.36 -2.68 2.51
CA THR A 253 -24.37 -1.61 2.25
C THR A 253 -23.01 -1.92 2.89
N PHE A 254 -22.87 -3.01 3.65
CA PHE A 254 -21.61 -3.42 4.25
C PHE A 254 -20.89 -4.44 3.38
N HIS A 255 -19.69 -4.10 2.91
CA HIS A 255 -18.91 -4.93 2.00
C HIS A 255 -17.49 -5.20 2.55
N PRO A 256 -17.25 -6.33 3.22
CA PRO A 256 -15.89 -6.80 3.49
C PRO A 256 -15.18 -7.14 2.17
N VAL A 257 -14.01 -6.57 1.93
CA VAL A 257 -13.22 -6.73 0.70
C VAL A 257 -11.78 -7.14 0.99
N THR A 258 -11.00 -7.47 -0.04
CA THR A 258 -9.60 -7.92 0.08
C THR A 258 -8.61 -6.77 0.30
N ASN A 259 -7.37 -7.09 0.65
CA ASN A 259 -6.22 -6.18 0.50
C ASN A 259 -5.12 -6.89 -0.32
N PRO A 260 -4.71 -6.37 -1.50
CA PRO A 260 -5.15 -5.14 -2.16
C PRO A 260 -6.63 -5.15 -2.56
N TYR A 261 -7.17 -3.96 -2.81
CA TYR A 261 -8.54 -3.77 -3.31
C TYR A 261 -8.52 -3.03 -4.64
N ILE A 262 -9.30 -3.53 -5.61
CA ILE A 262 -9.47 -2.96 -6.94
C ILE A 262 -10.97 -2.94 -7.23
N PHE A 263 -11.51 -1.79 -7.61
CA PHE A 263 -12.93 -1.63 -7.93
C PHE A 263 -13.16 -0.53 -8.96
N GLU A 264 -14.29 -0.61 -9.67
CA GLU A 264 -14.72 0.40 -10.62
C GLU A 264 -15.92 1.16 -10.08
N MET A 265 -15.88 2.49 -10.15
CA MET A 265 -16.97 3.37 -9.73
C MET A 265 -17.07 4.56 -10.68
N GLU A 266 -18.28 4.83 -11.19
CA GLU A 266 -18.52 5.91 -12.17
C GLU A 266 -17.58 5.85 -13.40
N GLY A 267 -17.21 4.64 -13.85
CA GLY A 267 -16.28 4.43 -14.97
C GLY A 267 -14.81 4.72 -14.65
N LYS A 268 -14.46 4.91 -13.37
CA LYS A 268 -13.10 5.09 -12.86
C LYS A 268 -12.62 3.83 -12.17
N LEU A 269 -11.41 3.39 -12.47
CA LEU A 269 -10.75 2.28 -11.79
C LEU A 269 -9.96 2.81 -10.60
N LEU A 270 -10.34 2.39 -9.40
CA LEU A 270 -9.65 2.71 -8.15
C LEU A 270 -8.94 1.46 -7.65
N MET A 271 -7.73 1.65 -7.13
CA MET A 271 -6.90 0.57 -6.64
C MET A 271 -6.12 1.04 -5.41
N GLY A 272 -5.91 0.18 -4.43
CA GLY A 272 -5.05 0.51 -3.31
C GLY A 272 -4.77 -0.60 -2.34
N THR A 273 -3.96 -0.29 -1.33
CA THR A 273 -3.54 -1.23 -0.29
C THR A 273 -3.66 -0.61 1.10
N SER A 274 -3.64 -1.45 2.12
CA SER A 274 -3.65 -1.02 3.53
C SER A 274 -2.31 -0.50 4.04
N GLY A 275 -1.35 -0.15 3.17
CA GLY A 275 -0.11 0.53 3.55
C GLY A 275 1.14 -0.34 3.61
N GLN A 276 0.99 -1.66 3.75
CA GLN A 276 2.13 -2.55 4.00
C GLN A 276 3.21 -2.50 2.91
N PRO A 277 2.89 -2.52 1.59
CA PRO A 277 3.92 -2.44 0.55
C PRO A 277 4.71 -1.14 0.60
N VAL A 278 4.05 -0.02 0.87
CA VAL A 278 4.70 1.30 0.96
C VAL A 278 5.64 1.36 2.17
N SER A 279 5.15 0.92 3.33
CA SER A 279 5.96 0.86 4.56
C SER A 279 7.13 -0.12 4.46
N ASP A 280 7.00 -1.19 3.68
CA ASP A 280 8.08 -2.15 3.46
C ASP A 280 9.17 -1.56 2.54
N ILE A 281 8.79 -0.99 1.39
CA ILE A 281 9.73 -0.36 0.46
C ILE A 281 10.53 0.77 1.13
N ALA A 282 9.91 1.56 2.02
CA ALA A 282 10.59 2.61 2.78
C ALA A 282 11.69 2.10 3.73
N LYS A 283 11.63 0.84 4.16
CA LYS A 283 12.69 0.22 4.99
C LYS A 283 13.90 -0.21 4.16
N PHE A 284 13.68 -0.57 2.89
CA PHE A 284 14.70 -1.17 2.01
C PHE A 284 15.18 -0.25 0.88
N SER A 285 14.68 0.98 0.81
CA SER A 285 15.09 2.01 -0.16
C SER A 285 15.24 3.39 0.49
N ASN A 286 15.82 4.34 -0.23
CA ASN A 286 15.86 5.75 0.17
C ASN A 286 14.55 6.50 -0.15
N LEU A 287 13.57 5.82 -0.75
CA LEU A 287 12.24 6.37 -0.94
C LEU A 287 11.55 6.45 0.43
N SER A 288 11.28 7.67 0.89
CA SER A 288 10.67 7.92 2.19
C SER A 288 9.27 8.50 2.08
N ASN A 289 8.96 9.19 0.98
CA ASN A 289 7.64 9.76 0.74
C ASN A 289 6.69 8.67 0.19
N PRO A 290 5.53 8.42 0.84
CA PRO A 290 4.54 7.46 0.37
C PRO A 290 4.10 7.68 -1.09
N LEU A 291 4.00 8.92 -1.55
CA LEU A 291 3.60 9.23 -2.93
C LEU A 291 4.67 8.86 -3.95
N ASP A 292 5.95 9.01 -3.60
CA ASP A 292 7.05 8.61 -4.48
C ASP A 292 7.14 7.08 -4.58
N ILE A 293 6.82 6.37 -3.50
CA ILE A 293 6.73 4.90 -3.48
C ILE A 293 5.51 4.40 -4.28
N LEU A 294 4.36 5.07 -4.17
CA LEU A 294 3.19 4.78 -5.01
C LEU A 294 3.48 5.00 -6.48
N GLU A 295 4.15 6.10 -6.84
CA GLU A 295 4.60 6.33 -8.21
C GLU A 295 5.58 5.22 -8.64
N TYR A 296 6.56 4.88 -7.79
CA TYR A 296 7.53 3.83 -8.08
C TYR A 296 6.87 2.47 -8.36
N THR A 297 5.99 1.99 -7.47
CA THR A 297 5.28 0.71 -7.63
C THR A 297 4.38 0.69 -8.87
N LEU A 298 3.70 1.80 -9.16
CA LEU A 298 2.90 1.94 -10.37
C LEU A 298 3.78 1.91 -11.63
N ARG A 299 4.90 2.62 -11.65
CA ARG A 299 5.87 2.60 -12.77
C ARG A 299 6.44 1.20 -12.98
N CYS A 300 6.70 0.47 -11.89
CA CYS A 300 7.15 -0.92 -11.93
C CYS A 300 6.08 -1.89 -12.45
N GLY A 301 4.80 -1.51 -12.41
CA GLY A 301 3.67 -2.39 -12.75
C GLY A 301 3.42 -3.47 -11.71
N HIS A 302 3.81 -3.23 -10.45
CA HIS A 302 3.72 -4.23 -9.39
C HIS A 302 3.42 -3.57 -8.04
N VAL A 303 2.38 -4.05 -7.36
CA VAL A 303 1.88 -3.47 -6.09
C VAL A 303 2.87 -3.64 -4.95
N ALA A 304 3.48 -4.83 -4.85
CA ALA A 304 4.36 -5.21 -3.75
C ALA A 304 5.60 -5.94 -4.27
N PRO A 305 6.51 -5.27 -4.99
CA PRO A 305 7.67 -5.92 -5.63
C PRO A 305 8.59 -6.61 -4.62
N THR A 306 8.60 -6.16 -3.37
CA THR A 306 9.41 -6.75 -2.29
C THR A 306 8.87 -8.08 -1.75
N ALA A 307 7.70 -8.53 -2.20
CA ALA A 307 7.14 -9.82 -1.82
C ALA A 307 7.67 -10.93 -2.76
N PRO A 308 8.00 -12.14 -2.26
CA PRO A 308 7.93 -12.61 -0.87
C PRO A 308 9.16 -12.28 -0.01
N ASP A 309 10.18 -11.60 -0.55
CA ASP A 309 11.51 -11.49 0.05
C ASP A 309 11.54 -10.80 1.43
N THR A 310 10.82 -9.69 1.56
CA THR A 310 10.70 -8.96 2.84
C THR A 310 9.25 -8.82 3.30
N LEU A 311 8.32 -8.70 2.35
CA LEU A 311 6.89 -8.68 2.63
C LEU A 311 6.28 -10.06 2.38
N ALA A 312 5.60 -10.61 3.38
CA ALA A 312 5.02 -11.95 3.27
C ALA A 312 3.88 -11.99 2.24
N CYS A 313 3.97 -12.89 1.26
CA CYS A 313 2.88 -13.19 0.34
C CYS A 313 2.61 -14.70 0.25
N TYR A 314 1.40 -15.03 -0.20
CA TYR A 314 1.04 -16.41 -0.50
C TYR A 314 1.82 -16.88 -1.75
N PRO A 315 2.40 -18.09 -1.75
CA PRO A 315 3.20 -18.59 -2.86
C PRO A 315 2.30 -19.06 -4.02
N PHE A 316 1.88 -18.12 -4.87
CA PHE A 316 1.15 -18.46 -6.10
C PHE A 316 2.07 -19.18 -7.10
N TYR A 317 1.54 -20.21 -7.75
CA TYR A 317 2.29 -21.03 -8.70
C TYR A 317 2.18 -20.55 -10.14
N ASP A 318 0.98 -20.12 -10.55
CA ASP A 318 0.68 -19.84 -11.96
C ASP A 318 0.68 -18.35 -12.28
N ASN A 319 0.01 -17.53 -11.47
CA ASN A 319 -0.17 -16.11 -11.72
C ASN A 319 0.08 -15.31 -10.44
N ASP A 320 0.81 -14.20 -10.58
CA ASP A 320 1.04 -13.27 -9.48
C ASP A 320 -0.08 -12.21 -9.44
N PRO A 321 -0.94 -12.19 -8.39
CA PRO A 321 -2.02 -11.22 -8.28
C PRO A 321 -1.56 -9.81 -7.91
N MET A 322 -0.27 -9.60 -7.61
CA MET A 322 0.30 -8.28 -7.30
C MET A 322 0.75 -7.52 -8.55
N ILE A 323 0.67 -8.12 -9.74
CA ILE A 323 0.92 -7.43 -11.01
C ILE A 323 -0.23 -6.47 -11.31
N ILE A 324 0.11 -5.24 -11.69
CA ILE A 324 -0.89 -4.23 -12.10
C ILE A 324 -1.20 -4.43 -13.58
N GLU A 325 -2.28 -5.15 -13.89
CA GLU A 325 -2.65 -5.45 -15.29
C GLU A 325 -3.19 -4.22 -16.04
N SER A 326 -3.91 -3.35 -15.34
CA SER A 326 -4.57 -2.17 -15.91
C SER A 326 -4.18 -0.93 -15.11
N CYS A 327 -3.83 0.16 -15.80
CA CYS A 327 -3.52 1.41 -15.11
C CYS A 327 -4.80 1.96 -14.43
N PRO A 328 -4.79 2.19 -13.10
CA PRO A 328 -5.91 2.77 -12.38
C PRO A 328 -6.01 4.27 -12.61
N ASP A 329 -7.20 4.85 -12.46
CA ASP A 329 -7.38 6.31 -12.42
C ASP A 329 -6.97 6.88 -11.06
N VAL A 330 -7.10 6.08 -10.00
CA VAL A 330 -6.75 6.43 -8.62
C VAL A 330 -5.96 5.29 -7.98
N TYR A 331 -4.80 5.60 -7.41
CA TYR A 331 -3.96 4.65 -6.68
C TYR A 331 -3.70 5.15 -5.26
N PHE A 332 -4.20 4.43 -4.26
CA PHE A 332 -4.17 4.86 -2.85
C PHE A 332 -3.43 3.88 -1.93
N THR A 333 -2.96 4.41 -0.80
CA THR A 333 -2.36 3.62 0.27
C THR A 333 -2.88 4.09 1.63
N GLY A 334 -3.25 3.14 2.49
CA GLY A 334 -3.74 3.40 3.85
C GLY A 334 -2.63 3.56 4.88
N ASN A 335 -3.00 3.97 6.09
CA ASN A 335 -2.19 3.92 7.30
C ASN A 335 -0.86 4.69 7.21
N GLN A 336 -0.85 5.80 6.47
CA GLN A 336 0.33 6.67 6.36
C GLN A 336 0.37 7.71 7.49
N SER A 337 1.51 8.37 7.65
CA SER A 337 1.70 9.36 8.73
C SER A 337 0.95 10.68 8.51
N LYS A 338 0.67 11.03 7.25
CA LYS A 338 -0.02 12.27 6.86
C LYS A 338 -0.77 12.10 5.55
N PHE A 339 -1.79 12.96 5.37
CA PHE A 339 -2.48 13.09 4.10
C PHE A 339 -1.60 13.80 3.08
N GLU A 340 -1.44 13.18 1.91
CA GLU A 340 -0.82 13.81 0.74
C GLU A 340 -1.47 13.28 -0.53
N THR A 341 -1.47 14.10 -1.59
CA THR A 341 -1.97 13.69 -2.90
C THR A 341 -1.16 14.31 -4.03
N LYS A 342 -1.00 13.57 -5.13
CA LYS A 342 -0.26 14.02 -6.33
C LYS A 342 -0.93 13.42 -7.57
N THR A 343 -1.03 14.20 -8.63
CA THR A 343 -1.40 13.70 -9.95
C THR A 343 -0.13 13.46 -10.76
N ILE A 344 0.02 12.28 -11.34
CA ILE A 344 1.16 11.93 -12.19
C ILE A 344 0.70 11.58 -13.60
N GLU A 345 1.50 11.95 -14.59
CA GLU A 345 1.28 11.61 -15.99
C GLU A 345 2.03 10.31 -16.31
N ILE A 346 1.28 9.27 -16.70
CA ILE A 346 1.84 7.96 -17.07
C ILE A 346 2.13 7.91 -18.57
N GLU A 347 1.16 8.37 -19.35
CA GLU A 347 1.23 8.56 -20.80
C GLU A 347 0.62 9.92 -21.13
N LYS A 348 0.87 10.42 -22.34
CA LYS A 348 0.34 11.71 -22.79
C LYS A 348 -1.18 11.79 -22.57
N ASP A 349 -1.63 12.80 -21.82
CA ASP A 349 -3.03 13.06 -21.48
C ASP A 349 -3.70 11.94 -20.63
N LYS A 350 -2.90 11.06 -20.01
CA LYS A 350 -3.35 9.94 -19.17
C LYS A 350 -2.72 10.03 -17.78
N ASN A 351 -3.53 10.50 -16.85
CA ASN A 351 -3.11 10.85 -15.50
C ASN A 351 -3.64 9.86 -14.47
N VAL A 352 -2.88 9.68 -13.39
CA VAL A 352 -3.28 8.89 -12.22
C VAL A 352 -3.21 9.77 -10.97
N ARG A 353 -4.26 9.72 -10.16
CA ARG A 353 -4.32 10.37 -8.86
C ARG A 353 -3.75 9.44 -7.79
N LEU A 354 -2.64 9.85 -7.16
CA LEU A 354 -2.05 9.17 -6.02
C LEU A 354 -2.59 9.76 -4.71
N ILE A 355 -2.92 8.90 -3.74
CA ILE A 355 -3.47 9.31 -2.43
C ILE A 355 -2.77 8.56 -1.29
N SER A 356 -2.15 9.32 -0.41
CA SER A 356 -1.66 8.85 0.90
C SER A 356 -2.74 9.11 1.94
N VAL A 357 -3.44 8.06 2.37
CA VAL A 357 -4.51 8.14 3.37
C VAL A 357 -3.87 8.00 4.76
N PRO A 358 -4.03 8.99 5.64
CA PRO A 358 -3.38 8.96 6.95
C PRO A 358 -4.09 8.00 7.91
N ASP A 359 -3.35 7.53 8.91
CA ASP A 359 -3.88 6.84 10.09
C ASP A 359 -4.75 7.83 10.88
N PHE A 360 -6.06 7.57 10.94
CA PHE A 360 -7.03 8.44 11.60
C PHE A 360 -6.79 8.52 13.11
N PHE A 361 -6.37 7.41 13.73
CA PHE A 361 -6.12 7.36 15.17
C PHE A 361 -5.12 8.43 15.64
N SER A 362 -4.08 8.68 14.84
CA SER A 362 -3.07 9.69 15.10
C SER A 362 -3.40 11.06 14.49
N SER A 363 -3.96 11.10 13.28
CA SER A 363 -4.12 12.34 12.49
C SER A 363 -5.49 12.99 12.57
N ARG A 364 -6.54 12.25 12.97
CA ARG A 364 -7.97 12.64 12.86
C ARG A 364 -8.36 13.13 11.46
N THR A 365 -7.67 12.63 10.44
CA THR A 365 -7.82 13.11 9.07
C THR A 365 -8.37 12.00 8.18
N VAL A 366 -9.29 12.35 7.28
CA VAL A 366 -9.77 11.49 6.19
C VAL A 366 -9.50 12.16 4.85
N ALA A 367 -9.46 11.35 3.78
CA ALA A 367 -9.32 11.85 2.42
C ALA A 367 -10.65 11.76 1.69
N ILE A 368 -11.06 12.83 1.00
CA ILE A 368 -12.29 12.89 0.22
C ILE A 368 -11.91 13.09 -1.25
N LEU A 369 -12.35 12.17 -2.11
CA LEU A 369 -12.07 12.18 -3.54
C LEU A 369 -13.34 12.48 -4.33
N ASN A 370 -13.26 13.46 -5.22
CA ASN A 370 -14.29 13.72 -6.22
C ASN A 370 -14.08 12.82 -7.45
N LEU A 371 -15.06 11.99 -7.81
CA LEU A 371 -14.93 11.05 -8.93
C LEU A 371 -14.97 11.72 -10.31
N SER A 372 -15.57 12.90 -10.41
CA SER A 372 -15.67 13.66 -11.67
C SER A 372 -14.35 14.37 -11.99
N THR A 373 -13.76 15.05 -11.01
CA THR A 373 -12.52 15.84 -11.21
C THR A 373 -11.24 15.07 -10.87
N LEU A 374 -11.37 13.96 -10.12
CA LEU A 374 -10.27 13.26 -9.45
C LEU A 374 -9.49 14.15 -8.48
N GLU A 375 -10.04 15.28 -8.05
CA GLU A 375 -9.47 16.09 -6.98
C GLU A 375 -9.72 15.45 -5.63
N CYS A 376 -8.67 15.43 -4.80
CA CYS A 376 -8.73 14.87 -3.46
C CYS A 376 -8.27 15.92 -2.46
N HIS A 377 -9.04 16.09 -1.39
CA HIS A 377 -8.74 16.99 -0.27
C HIS A 377 -8.88 16.23 1.05
N SER A 378 -8.33 16.80 2.12
CA SER A 378 -8.45 16.24 3.47
C SER A 378 -9.54 16.93 4.26
N LEU A 379 -10.23 16.16 5.09
CA LEU A 379 -11.08 16.65 6.18
C LEU A 379 -10.41 16.27 7.51
N VAL A 380 -10.16 17.26 8.37
CA VAL A 380 -9.54 17.08 9.69
C VAL A 380 -10.60 17.30 10.77
N VAL A 381 -10.72 16.36 11.70
CA VAL A 381 -11.63 16.49 12.85
C VAL A 381 -10.84 16.98 14.05
N GLU A 382 -11.02 18.26 14.39
CA GLU A 382 -10.34 18.90 15.50
C GLU A 382 -11.08 18.72 16.83
N ASP A 383 -10.34 18.91 17.93
CA ASP A 383 -10.93 19.02 19.26
C ASP A 383 -11.65 20.35 19.41
N LEU A 384 -12.83 20.33 20.03
CA LEU A 384 -13.38 21.51 20.67
C LEU A 384 -12.54 21.79 21.94
N THR A 385 -11.35 22.33 21.79
CA THR A 385 -10.64 22.89 22.96
C THR A 385 -11.47 24.05 23.50
N GLU A 386 -11.72 24.03 24.81
CA GLU A 386 -12.47 25.05 25.55
C GLU A 386 -11.92 26.46 25.31
N GLU A 387 -12.37 27.15 24.27
CA GLU A 387 -12.42 28.61 24.26
C GLU A 387 -13.78 29.04 24.83
N ARG A 388 -13.82 29.20 26.16
CA ARG A 388 -14.76 30.10 26.84
C ARG A 388 -14.11 30.82 28.01
#